data_AF-A0A4V2F591-F1
#
_entry.id   AF-A0A4V2F591-F1
#
_cell.length_a   1.000
_cell.length_b   1.000
_cell.length_c   1.000
_cell.angle_alpha   90.00
_cell.angle_beta   90.00
_cell.angle_gamma   90.00
#
_symmetry.space_group_name_H-M   'P 1'
#
loop_
_entity.id
_entity.type
_entity.pdbx_description
1 polymer ?
#
loop_
_entity_poly.entity_id
_entity_poly.type
_entity_poly.pdbx_seq_one_letter_code
_entity_poly.pdbx_strand_id
1 'polypeptide(L)'
;MEILIIIFIPIIIWIVSIYLLLGWDKFNNFFIINGILVIAYVGLLVCGKSIWDHDEYGLGFLFRLAICLLTHVLIVFVFAVFKNRQLKK
;
A
#
# COMPACT_ATOMS: atom_id res chain seq x y z
N MET A 1 11.32 -12.44 -15.28
CA MET A 1 12.20 -11.96 -14.18
C MET A 1 11.72 -10.61 -13.65
N GLU A 2 11.40 -9.66 -14.53
CA GLU A 2 10.96 -8.29 -14.18
C GLU A 2 9.63 -8.22 -13.40
N ILE A 3 8.63 -9.03 -13.77
CA ILE A 3 7.31 -9.03 -13.10
C ILE A 3 7.42 -9.48 -11.63
N LEU A 4 8.30 -10.44 -11.33
CA LEU A 4 8.52 -10.90 -9.96
C LEU A 4 9.07 -9.75 -9.10
N ILE A 5 9.98 -8.95 -9.65
CA ILE A 5 10.55 -7.79 -8.96
C ILE A 5 9.46 -6.76 -8.62
N ILE A 6 8.55 -6.49 -9.56
CA ILE A 6 7.43 -5.55 -9.36
C ILE A 6 6.49 -6.01 -8.23
N ILE A 7 6.31 -7.32 -8.05
CA ILE A 7 5.46 -7.87 -6.98
C ILE A 7 6.20 -7.92 -5.64
N PHE A 8 7.46 -8.36 -5.63
CA PHE A 8 8.21 -8.55 -4.40
C PHE A 8 8.69 -7.24 -3.77
N ILE A 9 9.04 -6.21 -4.57
CA ILE A 9 9.50 -4.93 -4.03
C ILE A 9 8.47 -4.29 -3.07
N PRO A 10 7.19 -4.10 -3.46
CA PRO A 10 6.19 -3.54 -2.55
C PRO A 10 5.99 -4.37 -1.28
N ILE A 11 6.02 -5.69 -1.39
CA ILE A 11 5.89 -6.60 -0.23
C ILE A 11 7.07 -6.39 0.73
N ILE A 12 8.29 -6.34 0.23
CA ILE A 12 9.50 -6.10 1.04
C ILE A 12 9.43 -4.73 1.70
N ILE A 13 9.08 -3.68 0.95
CA ILE A 13 8.95 -2.31 1.49
C ILE A 13 7.90 -2.27 2.60
N TRP A 14 6.78 -2.97 2.42
CA TRP A 14 5.73 -3.05 3.44
C TRP A 14 6.21 -3.78 4.70
N ILE A 15 6.90 -4.91 4.57
CA ILE A 15 7.50 -5.64 5.71
C ILE A 15 8.51 -4.77 6.45
N VAL A 16 9.39 -4.07 5.74
CA VAL A 16 10.36 -3.15 6.34
C VAL A 16 9.64 -2.02 7.08
N SER A 17 8.55 -1.47 6.52
CA SER A 17 7.76 -0.43 7.17
C SER A 17 7.16 -0.91 8.50
N ILE A 18 6.64 -2.14 8.53
CA ILE A 18 6.13 -2.77 9.76
C ILE A 18 7.24 -2.91 10.79
N TYR A 19 8.41 -3.43 10.38
CA TYR A 19 9.55 -3.60 11.28
C TYR A 19 10.01 -2.27 11.89
N LEU A 20 10.05 -1.19 11.11
CA LEU A 20 10.44 0.15 11.57
C LEU A 20 9.46 0.73 12.61
N LEU A 21 8.20 0.30 12.61
CA LEU A 21 7.16 0.82 13.49
C LEU A 21 6.82 -0.11 14.67
N LEU A 22 7.45 -1.28 14.76
CA LEU A 22 7.11 -2.31 15.77
C LEU A 22 7.18 -1.78 17.22
N GLY A 23 8.11 -0.87 17.51
CA GLY A 23 8.27 -0.25 18.83
C GLY A 23 7.34 0.94 19.11
N TRP A 24 6.48 1.31 18.17
CA TRP A 24 5.58 2.46 18.34
C TRP A 24 4.32 2.08 19.09
N ASP A 25 4.00 2.79 20.18
CA ASP A 25 2.79 2.60 21.01
C ASP A 25 1.48 2.60 20.20
N LYS A 26 1.43 3.37 19.11
CA LYS A 26 0.24 3.49 18.23
C LYS A 26 0.30 2.57 17.01
N PHE A 27 1.26 1.64 16.93
CA PHE A 27 1.42 0.75 15.80
C PHE A 27 0.13 -0.01 15.46
N ASN A 28 -0.55 -0.59 16.45
CA ASN A 28 -1.78 -1.35 16.22
C ASN A 28 -2.88 -0.49 15.59
N ASN A 29 -3.07 0.74 16.10
CA ASN A 29 -4.07 1.66 15.54
C ASN A 29 -3.68 2.10 14.12
N PHE A 30 -2.40 2.39 13.89
CA PHE A 30 -1.88 2.69 12.56
C PHE A 30 -2.11 1.52 11.58
N PHE A 31 -1.83 0.29 12.00
CA PHE A 31 -2.01 -0.90 11.18
C PHE A 31 -3.48 -1.13 10.82
N ILE A 32 -4.39 -1.01 11.78
CA ILE A 32 -5.84 -1.12 11.56
C ILE A 32 -6.33 -0.05 10.57
N ILE A 33 -5.95 1.22 10.78
CA ILE A 33 -6.36 2.32 9.91
C ILE A 33 -5.85 2.12 8.49
N ASN A 34 -4.58 1.73 8.31
CA ASN A 34 -4.04 1.45 6.98
C ASN A 34 -4.71 0.25 6.32
N GLY A 35 -5.01 -0.81 7.08
CA GLY A 35 -5.78 -1.95 6.59
C GLY A 35 -7.18 -1.55 6.09
N ILE A 36 -7.91 -0.72 6.87
CA ILE A 36 -9.20 -0.17 6.46
C ILE A 36 -9.05 0.67 5.18
N LEU A 37 -7.99 1.47 5.08
CA LEU A 37 -7.68 2.29 3.90
C LEU A 37 -7.48 1.44 2.65
N VAL A 38 -6.68 0.36 2.75
CA VAL A 38 -6.50 -0.58 1.63
C VAL A 38 -7.81 -1.22 1.22
N ILE A 39 -8.62 -1.69 2.18
CA ILE A 39 -9.95 -2.27 1.90
C ILE A 39 -10.85 -1.25 1.20
N ALA A 40 -10.85 0.00 1.67
CA ALA A 40 -11.63 1.08 1.06
C ALA A 40 -11.18 1.38 -0.36
N TYR A 41 -9.86 1.42 -0.63
CA TYR A 41 -9.33 1.62 -1.98
C TYR A 41 -9.73 0.50 -2.93
N VAL A 42 -9.59 -0.76 -2.49
CA VAL A 42 -9.99 -1.91 -3.29
C VAL A 42 -11.50 -1.87 -3.56
N GLY A 43 -12.31 -1.61 -2.53
CA GLY A 43 -13.77 -1.50 -2.66
C GLY A 43 -14.19 -0.40 -3.62
N LEU A 44 -13.56 0.79 -3.55
CA LEU A 44 -13.82 1.88 -4.47
C LEU A 44 -13.40 1.56 -5.91
N LEU A 45 -12.30 0.84 -6.09
CA LEU A 45 -11.85 0.43 -7.43
C LEU A 45 -12.74 -0.66 -8.04
N VAL A 46 -13.29 -1.56 -7.22
CA VAL A 46 -14.17 -2.65 -7.65
C VAL A 46 -15.59 -2.15 -7.92
N CYS A 47 -16.15 -1.33 -7.03
CA CYS A 47 -17.51 -0.82 -7.13
C CYS A 47 -17.63 0.48 -7.94
N GLY A 48 -16.50 1.18 -8.15
CA GLY A 48 -16.46 2.42 -8.90
C GLY A 48 -16.68 2.19 -10.39
N LYS A 49 -17.37 3.12 -11.04
CA LYS A 49 -17.49 3.12 -12.51
C LYS A 49 -16.08 3.19 -13.11
N SER A 50 -15.74 2.22 -13.95
CA SER A 50 -14.48 2.26 -14.71
C SER A 50 -14.49 3.52 -15.57
N ILE A 51 -13.43 4.34 -15.44
CA ILE A 51 -13.19 5.49 -16.31
C ILE A 51 -12.82 5.02 -17.74
N TRP A 52 -12.42 3.76 -17.87
CA TRP A 52 -12.16 3.12 -19.15
C TRP A 52 -13.43 2.38 -19.55
N ASP A 53 -14.18 2.96 -20.48
CA ASP A 53 -15.47 2.45 -20.97
C ASP A 53 -15.37 1.01 -21.50
N HIS A 54 -14.18 0.58 -21.94
CA HIS A 54 -13.87 -0.79 -22.37
C HIS A 54 -12.61 -1.30 -21.67
N ASP A 55 -12.79 -2.02 -20.56
CA ASP A 55 -11.73 -2.81 -19.90
C ASP A 55 -12.08 -4.30 -20.00
N GLU A 56 -12.15 -4.82 -21.24
CA GLU A 56 -12.59 -6.19 -21.54
C GLU A 56 -11.77 -7.26 -20.81
N TYR A 57 -10.48 -7.00 -20.59
CA TYR A 57 -9.54 -7.93 -19.99
C TYR A 57 -9.24 -7.60 -18.52
N GLY A 58 -9.82 -6.54 -17.94
CA GLY A 58 -9.55 -6.09 -16.57
C GLY A 58 -8.12 -5.57 -16.33
N LEU A 59 -7.34 -5.35 -17.39
CA LEU A 59 -5.97 -4.86 -17.33
C LEU A 59 -5.90 -3.42 -16.79
N GLY A 60 -6.87 -2.59 -17.15
CA GLY A 60 -6.98 -1.23 -16.63
C GLY A 60 -7.23 -1.22 -15.12
N PHE A 61 -8.12 -2.08 -14.65
CA PHE A 61 -8.35 -2.31 -13.22
C PHE A 61 -7.09 -2.77 -12.49
N LEU A 62 -6.39 -3.80 -13.00
CA LEU A 62 -5.16 -4.32 -12.40
C LEU A 62 -4.08 -3.25 -12.31
N PHE A 63 -3.94 -2.43 -13.36
CA PHE A 63 -2.98 -1.33 -13.37
C PHE A 63 -3.31 -0.24 -12.34
N ARG A 64 -4.58 0.17 -12.25
CA ARG A 64 -5.04 1.14 -11.23
C ARG A 64 -4.82 0.60 -9.82
N LEU A 65 -5.15 -0.67 -9.59
CA LEU A 65 -4.93 -1.35 -8.33
C LEU A 65 -3.44 -1.39 -7.96
N ALA A 66 -2.58 -1.78 -8.91
CA ALA A 66 -1.15 -1.83 -8.71
C ALA A 66 -0.56 -0.45 -8.36
N ILE A 67 -0.91 0.60 -9.10
CA ILE A 67 -0.45 1.96 -8.82
C ILE A 67 -0.94 2.45 -7.45
N CYS A 68 -2.21 2.20 -7.13
CA CYS A 68 -2.79 2.60 -5.86
C CYS A 68 -2.05 1.95 -4.69
N LEU A 69 -1.88 0.63 -4.73
CA LEU A 69 -1.16 -0.12 -3.69
C LEU A 69 0.31 0.30 -3.60
N LEU A 70 0.99 0.47 -4.74
CA LEU A 70 2.39 0.88 -4.76
C LEU A 70 2.59 2.27 -4.17
N THR A 71 1.73 3.22 -4.53
CA THR A 71 1.76 4.58 -3.98
C THR A 71 1.49 4.56 -2.47
N HIS A 72 0.49 3.78 -2.03
CA HIS A 72 0.17 3.63 -0.61
C HIS A 72 1.35 3.05 0.18
N VAL A 73 1.98 1.97 -0.31
CA VAL A 73 3.15 1.35 0.33
C VAL A 73 4.32 2.32 0.43
N LEU A 74 4.58 3.12 -0.61
CA LEU A 74 5.62 4.15 -0.58
C LEU A 74 5.35 5.24 0.46
N ILE A 75 4.11 5.73 0.55
CA ILE A 75 3.71 6.73 1.56
C ILE A 75 3.90 6.17 2.97
N VAL A 76 3.42 4.94 3.21
CA VAL A 76 3.58 4.24 4.50
C VAL A 76 5.05 4.07 4.85
N PHE A 77 5.90 3.74 3.88
CA PHE A 77 7.34 3.61 4.10
C PHE A 77 8.01 4.93 4.48
N VAL A 78 7.73 6.01 3.75
CA VAL A 78 8.25 7.35 4.07
C VAL A 78 7.84 7.76 5.49
N PHE A 79 6.56 7.53 5.83
CA PHE A 79 6.06 7.77 7.19
C PHE A 79 6.80 6.91 8.22
N ALA A 80 6.97 5.61 7.96
CA ALA A 80 7.66 4.68 8.87
C ALA A 80 9.11 5.10 9.14
N VAL A 81 9.85 5.50 8.09
CA VAL A 81 11.23 6.01 8.21
C VAL A 81 11.26 7.27 9.09
N PHE A 82 10.37 8.24 8.82
CA PHE A 82 10.32 9.47 9.59
C PHE A 82 9.97 9.21 11.05
N LYS A 83 8.95 8.38 11.30
CA LYS A 83 8.49 8.08 12.65
C LYS A 83 9.50 7.27 13.45
N ASN A 84 10.13 6.27 12.86
CA ASN A 84 11.20 5.52 13.49
C ASN A 84 12.39 6.41 13.90
N ARG A 85 12.74 7.41 13.07
CA ARG A 85 13.76 8.41 13.46
C ARG A 85 13.32 9.26 14.65
N GLN A 86 12.03 9.56 14.81
CA GLN A 86 11.52 10.28 15.98
C GLN A 86 11.50 9.41 17.24
N LEU A 87 11.26 8.11 17.12
CA LEU A 87 11.20 7.18 18.26
C LEU A 87 12.58 6.77 18.79
N LYS A 88 13.62 6.89 17.96
CA LYS A 88 15.02 6.62 18.34
C LYS A 88 15.77 7.87 18.85
N LYS A 89 15.09 9.02 18.91
CA LYS A 89 15.56 10.19 19.65
C LYS A 89 15.18 10.07 21.12
#